data_AF-A0A962P048-F1
#
_entry.id   AF-A0A962P048-F1
#
_cell.length_a   1.000
_cell.length_b   1.000
_cell.length_c   1.000
_cell.angle_alpha   90.00
_cell.angle_beta   90.00
_cell.angle_gamma   90.00
#
_symmetry.space_group_name_H-M   'P 1'
#
loop_
_entity.id
_entity.type
_entity.pdbx_description
1 polymer ?
#
loop_
_entity_poly.entity_id
_entity_poly.type
_entity_poly.pdbx_seq_one_letter_code
_entity_poly.pdbx_strand_id
1 'polypeptide(L)' 'ISEQISHYLQQNPVTTVIPQQYHNTQLIEDIDYYLEDGKWVFTEWYHRKRGSCCGNGCRHCPYQYINMKSKK' A
#
# COMPACT_ATOMS: atom_id res chain seq x y z
N ILE A 1 -25.75 -16.24 -1.55
CA ILE A 1 -24.99 -14.97 -1.74
C ILE A 1 -23.66 -15.01 -0.99
N SER A 2 -23.62 -15.15 0.34
CA SER A 2 -22.38 -15.22 1.13
C SER A 2 -21.44 -16.38 0.74
N GLU A 3 -21.99 -17.57 0.48
CA GLU A 3 -21.20 -18.74 0.04
C GLU A 3 -20.65 -18.58 -1.38
N GLN A 4 -21.42 -17.96 -2.28
CA GLN A 4 -20.98 -17.67 -3.65
C GLN A 4 -19.85 -16.62 -3.67
N ILE A 5 -19.94 -15.60 -2.81
CA ILE A 5 -18.87 -14.63 -2.62
C ILE A 5 -17.61 -15.31 -2.08
N SER A 6 -17.76 -16.20 -1.09
CA SER A 6 -16.62 -16.92 -0.50
C SER A 6 -15.91 -17.80 -1.52
N HIS A 7 -16.67 -18.53 -2.32
CA HIS A 7 -16.13 -19.37 -3.39
C HIS A 7 -15.44 -18.54 -4.50
N TYR A 8 -16.04 -17.41 -4.90
CA TYR A 8 -15.45 -16.51 -5.89
C TYR A 8 -14.10 -15.93 -5.43
N LEU A 9 -13.99 -15.52 -4.16
CA LEU A 9 -12.76 -14.99 -3.58
C LEU A 9 -11.67 -16.06 -3.40
N GLN A 10 -12.04 -17.32 -3.16
CA GLN A 10 -11.10 -18.45 -3.11
C GLN A 10 -10.54 -18.80 -4.50
N GLN A 11 -11.34 -18.66 -5.55
CA GLN A 11 -10.95 -18.97 -6.94
C GLN A 11 -10.26 -17.80 -7.65
N ASN A 12 -10.52 -16.56 -7.23
CA ASN A 12 -9.98 -15.34 -7.80
C ASN A 12 -9.34 -14.53 -6.67
N PRO A 13 -8.17 -14.96 -6.16
CA PRO A 13 -7.55 -14.30 -5.03
C PRO A 13 -7.16 -12.88 -5.44
N VAL A 14 -7.49 -11.89 -4.61
CA VAL A 14 -7.25 -10.46 -4.91
C VAL A 14 -5.79 -10.14 -5.24
N THR A 15 -4.86 -10.99 -4.81
CA THR A 15 -3.44 -10.91 -5.17
C THR A 15 -3.17 -11.09 -6.67
N THR A 16 -4.05 -11.77 -7.40
CA THR A 16 -3.97 -11.92 -8.87
C THR A 16 -4.50 -10.71 -9.65
N VAL A 17 -5.22 -9.79 -8.99
CA VAL A 17 -5.74 -8.56 -9.61
C VAL A 17 -4.87 -7.33 -9.39
N ILE A 18 -3.69 -7.45 -8.76
CA ILE A 18 -2.66 -6.41 -8.87
C ILE A 18 -2.11 -6.53 -10.29
N PRO A 19 -2.45 -5.63 -11.22
CA PRO A 19 -2.04 -5.82 -12.60
C PRO A 19 -0.51 -5.80 -12.67
N GLN A 20 0.08 -6.67 -13.50
CA GLN A 20 1.53 -6.89 -13.59
C GLN A 20 2.33 -5.59 -13.82
N GLN A 21 1.67 -4.54 -14.33
CA GLN A 21 2.17 -3.17 -14.43
C GLN A 21 2.73 -2.58 -13.11
N TYR A 22 2.31 -3.06 -11.94
CA TYR A 22 2.83 -2.59 -10.64
C TYR A 22 4.04 -3.37 -10.11
N HIS A 23 4.51 -4.41 -10.80
CA HIS A 23 5.81 -5.05 -10.48
C HIS A 23 7.02 -4.17 -10.82
N ASN A 24 6.77 -3.03 -11.47
CA ASN A 24 7.80 -2.06 -11.78
C ASN A 24 8.11 -1.16 -10.57
N THR A 25 9.39 -1.09 -10.22
CA THR A 25 9.97 -0.23 -9.17
C THR A 25 9.90 1.27 -9.50
N GLN A 26 9.48 1.64 -10.72
CA GLN A 26 9.27 3.04 -11.08
C GLN A 26 8.21 3.69 -10.18
N LEU A 27 8.58 4.86 -9.66
CA LEU A 27 7.71 5.76 -8.90
C LEU A 27 6.96 6.65 -9.88
N ILE A 28 5.64 6.69 -9.74
CA ILE A 28 4.78 7.54 -10.56
C ILE A 28 4.39 8.78 -9.73
N GLU A 29 4.67 9.97 -10.25
CA GLU A 29 4.22 11.24 -9.63
C GLU A 29 2.68 11.32 -9.60
N ASP A 30 2.13 11.98 -8.60
CA ASP A 30 0.70 12.07 -8.24
C ASP A 30 0.03 10.74 -7.81
N ILE A 31 0.70 9.59 -8.00
CA ILE A 31 0.21 8.28 -7.58
C ILE A 31 1.01 7.74 -6.40
N ASP A 32 2.31 7.54 -6.57
CA ASP A 32 3.21 7.02 -5.54
C ASP A 32 3.75 8.13 -4.64
N TYR A 33 3.98 9.31 -5.21
CA TYR A 33 4.49 10.47 -4.48
C TYR A 33 4.06 11.78 -5.14
N TYR A 34 4.17 12.88 -4.40
CA TYR A 34 4.12 14.25 -4.93
C TYR A 34 5.19 15.10 -4.27
N LEU A 35 5.48 16.27 -4.83
CA LEU A 35 6.39 17.25 -4.25
C LEU A 35 5.61 18.28 -3.42
N GLU A 36 5.94 18.37 -2.13
CA GLU A 36 5.44 19.39 -1.20
C GLU A 36 6.67 20.15 -0.68
N ASP A 37 6.77 21.46 -0.94
CA ASP A 37 7.92 22.29 -0.52
C ASP A 37 9.30 21.74 -0.95
N GLY A 38 9.37 21.15 -2.15
CA GLY A 38 10.59 20.53 -2.68
C GLY A 38 10.98 19.20 -2.00
N LYS A 39 10.09 18.65 -1.17
CA LYS A 39 10.26 17.34 -0.51
C LYS A 39 9.33 16.32 -1.14
N TRP A 40 9.82 15.08 -1.20
CA TRP A 40 9.07 13.94 -1.69
C TRP A 40 8.10 13.48 -0.60
N VAL A 41 6.80 13.53 -0.89
CA VAL A 41 5.75 13.04 -0.01
C VAL A 41 5.13 11.81 -0.62
N PHE A 42 5.42 10.65 -0.05
CA PHE A 42 4.84 9.38 -0.49
C PHE A 42 3.37 9.26 -0.08
N THR A 43 2.56 8.72 -0.98
CA THR A 43 1.12 8.53 -0.77
C THR A 43 0.83 7.23 -0.04
N GLU A 44 -0.44 7.04 0.35
CA GLU A 44 -0.91 5.77 0.88
C GLU A 44 -0.71 4.62 -0.11
N TRP A 45 -0.91 4.88 -1.42
CA TRP A 45 -0.78 3.87 -2.47
C TRP A 45 0.64 3.32 -2.54
N TYR A 46 1.66 4.18 -2.49
CA TYR A 46 3.05 3.73 -2.45
C TYR A 46 3.32 2.81 -1.26
N HIS A 47 2.78 3.14 -0.09
CA HIS A 47 2.93 2.31 1.10
C HIS A 47 2.20 0.96 0.97
N ARG A 48 1.04 0.92 0.30
CA ARG A 48 0.35 -0.34 -0.05
C ARG A 48 1.14 -1.17 -1.06
N LYS A 49 1.69 -0.53 -2.10
CA LYS A 49 2.56 -1.16 -3.12
C LYS A 49 3.80 -1.80 -2.49
N ARG A 50 4.38 -1.17 -1.45
CA ARG A 50 5.48 -1.72 -0.65
C ARG A 50 5.08 -2.95 0.17
N GLY A 51 3.79 -3.11 0.50
CA GLY A 51 3.26 -4.31 1.15
C GLY A 51 3.56 -4.45 2.65
N SER A 52 4.27 -3.52 3.28
CA SER A 52 4.62 -3.61 4.71
C SER A 52 4.82 -2.25 5.39
N CYS A 53 4.49 -2.19 6.69
CA CYS A 53 4.74 -1.01 7.54
C CYS A 53 6.23 -0.91 7.89
N CYS A 54 6.86 0.25 7.70
CA CYS A 54 8.26 0.49 8.07
C CYS A 54 8.49 0.82 9.55
N GLY A 55 7.45 1.20 10.30
CA GLY A 55 7.60 1.67 11.69
C GLY A 55 8.19 3.08 11.85
N ASN A 56 8.30 3.87 10.78
CA ASN A 56 8.87 5.22 10.80
C ASN A 56 7.87 6.35 11.06
N GLY A 57 6.60 6.04 11.34
CA GLY A 57 5.57 7.08 11.57
C GLY A 57 5.23 7.89 10.32
N CYS A 58 5.12 7.24 9.14
CA CYS A 58 4.80 7.93 7.89
C CYS A 58 3.39 8.57 7.90
N ARG A 59 3.29 9.81 7.43
CA ARG A 59 2.03 10.60 7.37
C ARG A 59 0.86 9.87 6.72
N HIS A 60 1.10 9.14 5.63
CA HIS A 60 0.07 8.41 4.87
C HIS A 60 0.10 6.90 5.13
N CYS A 61 0.44 6.44 6.33
CA CYS A 61 0.59 5.01 6.61
C CYS A 61 -0.77 4.28 6.57
N PRO A 62 -1.00 3.34 5.62
CA PRO A 62 -2.24 2.55 5.56
C PRO A 62 -2.36 1.51 6.68
N TYR A 63 -1.25 1.25 7.38
CA TYR A 63 -1.13 0.16 8.35
C TYR A 63 -1.29 0.63 9.80
N GLN A 64 -1.86 1.82 10.04
CA GLN A 64 -2.13 2.33 11.40
C GLN A 64 -0.92 2.21 12.35
N TYR A 65 0.29 2.42 11.82
CA TYR A 65 1.52 2.42 12.60
C TYR A 65 1.85 1.11 13.35
N ILE A 66 1.36 -0.05 12.90
CA ILE A 66 1.54 -1.35 13.59
C ILE A 66 2.99 -1.68 13.98
N ASN A 67 3.98 -1.22 13.20
CA ASN A 67 5.39 -1.51 13.44
C ASN A 67 6.14 -0.38 14.17
N MET A 68 5.44 0.67 14.63
CA MET A 68 6.06 1.71 15.45
C MET A 68 6.39 1.17 16.84
N LYS A 69 7.64 1.33 17.25
CA LYS A 69 8.04 1.04 18.64
C LYS A 69 7.55 2.18 19.53
N SER A 70 6.65 1.88 20.45
CA SER A 70 6.27 2.85 21.48
C SER A 70 7.51 3.14 22.33
N LYS A 71 7.96 4.40 22.36
CA LYS A 71 9.00 4.83 23.29
C LYS A 71 8.36 4.83 24.68
N LYS A 72 8.78 3.87 25.52
CA LYS A 72 8.43 3.81 26.93
C LYS A 72 9.26 4.82 27.71
#